data_AF-A0A534LTB8-F1
#
_entry.id   AF-A0A534LTB8-F1
#
_cell.length_a   1.000
_cell.length_b   1.000
_cell.length_c   1.000
_cell.angle_alpha   90.00
_cell.angle_beta   90.00
_cell.angle_gamma   90.00
#
_symmetry.space_group_name_H-M   'P 1'
#
loop_
_entity.id
_entity.type
_entity.pdbx_description
1 polymer ?
#
loop_
_entity_poly.entity_id
_entity_poly.type
_entity_poly.pdbx_seq_one_letter_code
_entity_poly.pdbx_strand_id
1 'polypeptide(L)' 'MISRVDGDAMASIPEVDEGGLETGFSSSKKQILLTLKRQGAVSLTDLAASLRISKMATLKHLTVLEGKGL' A
#
# COMPACT_ATOMS: atom_id res chain seq x y z
N MET A 1 -3.10 -19.00 39.32
CA MET A 1 -2.02 -19.34 38.37
C MET A 1 -2.61 -19.28 36.96
N ILE A 2 -1.96 -18.49 36.09
CA ILE A 2 -2.02 -18.43 34.59
C ILE A 2 -3.38 -18.25 33.89
N SER A 3 -3.55 -17.42 32.85
CA SER A 3 -2.96 -16.17 32.36
C SER A 3 -3.89 -15.71 31.22
N ARG A 4 -4.22 -14.43 31.16
CA ARG A 4 -4.84 -13.76 30.01
C ARG A 4 -3.81 -13.61 28.89
N VAL A 5 -4.22 -13.90 27.65
CA VAL A 5 -3.73 -13.38 26.37
C VAL A 5 -4.71 -13.99 25.35
N ASP A 6 -5.79 -13.31 24.96
CA ASP A 6 -5.83 -12.25 23.95
C ASP A 6 -4.80 -12.49 22.83
N GLY A 7 -5.08 -13.55 22.06
CA GLY A 7 -4.40 -13.84 20.81
C GLY A 7 -4.93 -12.91 19.73
N ASP A 8 -4.30 -11.74 19.69
CA ASP A 8 -4.02 -10.90 18.52
C ASP A 8 -4.89 -11.20 17.29
N ALA A 9 -5.86 -10.31 17.08
CA ALA A 9 -6.52 -10.16 15.81
C ALA A 9 -5.46 -9.84 14.75
N MET A 10 -4.92 -10.88 14.10
CA MET A 10 -4.32 -10.74 12.77
C MET A 10 -5.43 -10.17 11.90
N ALA A 11 -5.41 -8.85 11.74
CA ALA A 11 -6.19 -8.14 10.76
C ALA A 11 -5.99 -8.91 9.45
N SER A 12 -7.04 -9.58 9.00
CA SER A 12 -7.10 -10.18 7.68
C SER A 12 -6.79 -9.06 6.70
N ILE A 13 -5.52 -8.97 6.30
CA ILE A 13 -5.09 -8.09 5.24
C ILE A 13 -5.88 -8.62 4.04
N PRO A 14 -6.80 -7.83 3.45
CA PRO A 14 -7.56 -8.31 2.31
C PRO A 14 -6.54 -8.74 1.26
N GLU A 15 -6.54 -10.04 0.96
CA GLU A 15 -5.71 -10.61 -0.08
C GLU A 15 -6.06 -9.85 -1.35
N VAL A 16 -5.09 -9.06 -1.83
CA VAL A 16 -5.29 -8.14 -2.96
C VAL A 16 -5.68 -8.97 -4.16
N ASP A 17 -6.94 -8.89 -4.56
CA ASP A 17 -7.45 -9.51 -5.78
C ASP A 17 -6.64 -9.03 -6.99
N GLU A 18 -5.69 -9.87 -7.43
CA GLU A 18 -4.76 -9.54 -8.51
C GLU A 18 -5.51 -9.30 -9.84
N GLY A 19 -6.72 -9.87 -9.99
CA GLY A 19 -7.57 -9.75 -11.18
C GLY A 19 -8.25 -8.39 -11.34
N GLY A 20 -8.67 -7.76 -10.24
CA GLY A 20 -9.25 -6.41 -10.22
C GLY A 20 -8.23 -5.27 -10.31
N LEU A 21 -6.94 -5.59 -10.17
CA LEU A 21 -5.85 -4.64 -10.31
C LEU A 21 -5.67 -4.18 -11.77
N GLU A 22 -5.68 -5.10 -12.73
CA GLU A 22 -5.15 -4.87 -14.09
C GLU A 22 -5.91 -3.81 -14.91
N THR A 23 -7.23 -3.68 -14.75
CA THR A 23 -8.03 -2.69 -15.52
C THR A 23 -7.95 -1.27 -14.96
N GLY A 24 -7.43 -1.10 -13.73
CA GLY A 24 -7.38 0.19 -13.03
C GLY A 24 -6.02 0.59 -12.46
N PHE A 25 -5.00 -0.28 -12.50
CA PHE A 25 -3.67 0.00 -11.99
C PHE A 25 -2.75 0.57 -13.07
N SER A 26 -2.53 1.88 -13.01
CA SER A 26 -1.36 2.48 -13.65
C SER A 26 -0.08 1.85 -13.09
N SER A 27 0.95 1.72 -13.92
CA SER A 27 2.28 1.22 -13.56
C SER A 27 2.83 1.89 -12.29
N SER A 28 2.51 3.16 -12.07
CA SER A 28 2.87 3.91 -10.86
C SER A 28 2.24 3.35 -9.58
N LYS A 29 0.97 2.95 -9.60
CA LYS A 29 0.30 2.39 -8.40
C LYS A 29 0.89 1.03 -8.01
N LYS A 30 1.24 0.21 -8.99
CA LYS A 30 1.91 -1.09 -8.77
C LYS A 30 3.29 -0.90 -8.15
N GLN A 31 4.06 0.06 -8.67
CA GLN A 31 5.38 0.41 -8.12
C GLN A 31 5.29 0.97 -6.70
N ILE A 32 4.26 1.76 -6.37
CA ILE A 32 4.01 2.24 -5.00
C ILE A 32 3.81 1.06 -4.05
N LEU A 33 2.88 0.15 -4.35
CA LEU A 33 2.60 -1.00 -3.49
C LEU A 33 3.81 -1.93 -3.35
N LEU A 34 4.56 -2.17 -4.44
CA LEU A 34 5.79 -2.97 -4.38
C LEU A 34 6.86 -2.32 -3.52
N THR A 35 6.99 -1.00 -3.58
CA THR A 35 7.94 -0.23 -2.76
C THR A 35 7.57 -0.34 -1.28
N LEU A 36 6.29 -0.12 -0.95
CA LEU A 36 5.78 -0.26 0.41
C LEU A 36 5.92 -1.70 0.93
N LYS A 37 5.67 -2.72 0.10
CA LYS A 37 5.86 -4.13 0.47
C LYS A 37 7.33 -4.48 0.75
N ARG A 38 8.27 -3.90 0.01
CA ARG A 38 9.71 -4.20 0.14
C ARG A 38 10.39 -3.42 1.25
N GLN A 39 10.04 -2.15 1.41
CA GLN A 39 10.74 -1.21 2.28
C GLN A 39 9.93 -0.85 3.53
N GLY A 40 8.65 -1.22 3.59
CA GLY A 40 7.75 -0.83 4.66
C GLY A 40 7.35 0.63 4.55
N ALA A 41 7.41 1.36 5.67
CA ALA A 41 7.09 2.77 5.72
C ALA A 41 8.13 3.60 4.96
N VAL A 42 7.73 4.18 3.83
CA VAL A 42 8.55 5.07 2.99
C VAL A 42 7.95 6.47 2.98
N SER A 43 8.80 7.49 3.03
CA SER A 43 8.32 8.87 2.98
C SER A 43 7.72 9.18 1.60
N LEU A 44 6.70 10.03 1.57
CA LEU A 44 6.09 10.48 0.31
C LEU A 44 7.13 11.10 -0.65
N THR A 45 8.17 11.74 -0.11
CA THR A 45 9.23 12.38 -0.90
C THR A 45 10.10 11.34 -1.60
N ASP A 46 10.51 10.31 -0.87
CA ASP A 46 11.34 9.22 -1.41
C ASP A 46 10.56 8.39 -2.43
N LEU A 47 9.27 8.15 -2.16
CA LEU A 47 8.37 7.47 -3.08
C LEU A 47 8.22 8.26 -4.38
N ALA A 48 7.94 9.56 -4.30
CA ALA A 48 7.84 10.42 -5.48
C ALA A 48 9.16 10.45 -6.29
N ALA A 49 10.31 10.51 -5.61
CA ALA A 49 11.62 10.47 -6.25
C ALA A 49 11.88 9.12 -6.95
N SER A 50 11.55 8.00 -6.30
CA SER A 50 11.70 6.65 -6.85
C SER A 50 10.82 6.42 -8.07
N LEU A 51 9.59 6.96 -8.06
CA LEU A 51 8.65 6.87 -9.18
C LEU A 51 8.89 7.93 -10.26
N ARG A 52 9.82 8.88 -10.05
CA ARG A 52 10.07 10.03 -10.93
C ARG A 52 8.81 10.82 -11.29
N ILE A 53 7.89 10.96 -10.34
CA ILE A 53 6.66 11.75 -10.48
C ILE A 53 6.59 12.82 -9.40
N SER A 54 5.68 13.78 -9.56
CA SER A 54 5.50 14.81 -8.54
C SER A 54 4.92 14.24 -7.24
N LYS A 55 5.21 14.91 -6.11
CA LYS A 55 4.62 14.55 -4.81
C LYS A 55 3.10 14.52 -4.85
N MET A 56 2.48 15.47 -5.57
CA MET A 56 1.02 15.53 -5.76
C MET A 56 0.47 14.34 -6.55
N ALA A 57 1.17 13.91 -7.61
CA ALA A 57 0.76 12.72 -8.36
C ALA A 57 0.86 11.46 -7.48
N THR A 58 1.94 11.36 -6.68
CA THR A 58 2.12 10.27 -5.71
C THR A 58 1.00 10.26 -4.67
N LEU A 59 0.66 11.43 -4.12
CA LEU A 59 -0.46 11.60 -3.18
C LEU A 59 -1.79 11.17 -3.80
N LYS A 60 -2.10 11.60 -5.03
CA LYS A 60 -3.31 11.16 -5.74
C LYS A 60 -3.35 9.65 -5.92
N HIS A 61 -2.22 9.03 -6.25
CA HIS A 61 -2.15 7.57 -6.37
C HIS A 61 -2.34 6.87 -5.03
N LEU A 62 -1.75 7.37 -3.95
CA LEU A 62 -1.96 6.86 -2.59
C LEU A 62 -3.42 6.99 -2.15
N THR A 63 -4.06 8.15 -2.32
CA THR A 63 -5.48 8.33 -1.96
C THR A 63 -6.39 7.37 -2.73
N VAL A 64 -6.06 7.03 -3.99
CA VAL A 64 -6.78 6.02 -4.76
C VAL A 64 -6.53 4.60 -4.23
N LEU A 65 -5.35 4.31 -3.69
CA LEU A 65 -5.03 3.03 -3.04
C LEU A 65 -5.75 2.92 -1.70
N GLU A 66 -5.68 3.95 -0.85
CA GLU A 66 -6.39 4.03 0.43
C GLU A 66 -7.91 3.92 0.22
N GLY A 67 -8.46 4.59 -0.79
CA GLY A 67 -9.88 4.48 -1.16
C GLY A 67 -10.29 3.08 -1.63
N LYS A 68 -9.34 2.21 -1.95
CA LYS A 68 -9.55 0.79 -2.26
C LYS A 68 -9.25 -0.13 -1.07
N GLY A 69 -8.88 0.42 0.09
CA GLY A 69 -8.52 -0.35 1.29
C GLY A 69 -7.13 -1.00 1.21
N LEU A 70 -6.23 -0.42 0.41
CA LEU A 70 -4.86 -0.90 0.20
C LEU A 70 -3.83 -0.05 0.93
#